data_AF-A0A661LKB3-F1
#
_entry.id   AF-A0A661LKB3-F1
#
_cell.length_a   1.000
_cell.length_b   1.000
_cell.length_c   1.000
_cell.angle_alpha   90.00
_cell.angle_beta   90.00
_cell.angle_gamma   90.00
#
_symmetry.space_group_name_H-M   'P 1'
#
loop_
_entity.id
_entity.type
_entity.pdbx_description
1 polymer ?
#
loop_
_entity_poly.entity_id
_entity_poly.type
_entity_poly.pdbx_seq_one_letter_code
_entity_poly.pdbx_strand_id
1 'polypeptide(L)'
;TCGLFVILRGSINHLLRIEWLDIDLIPIFLIYLIAKDQNFKAGCLAFFMGILTDILAPCQLGLFTFAYSAILLGINHCRRFLDLNNIKTSILLVAFFLLAKWSFLLIIMRFFPIRQFISLIPFILVFVSILITSLITPFLFYFLNLLRGKESQEHAQKGALAV
;
A
#
# COMPACT_ATOMS: atom_id res chain seq x y z
N THR A 1 18.50 -15.59 -9.60
CA THR A 1 18.28 -14.77 -8.38
C THR A 1 16.83 -14.73 -7.89
N CYS A 2 15.83 -15.19 -8.67
CA CYS A 2 14.42 -15.25 -8.23
C CYS A 2 14.10 -16.40 -7.25
N GLY A 3 14.91 -17.46 -7.20
CA GLY A 3 14.64 -18.65 -6.38
C GLY A 3 14.75 -18.42 -4.87
N LEU A 4 15.70 -17.59 -4.41
CA LEU A 4 15.88 -17.33 -2.99
C LEU A 4 14.67 -16.60 -2.39
N PHE A 5 14.05 -15.68 -3.14
CA PHE A 5 12.87 -14.95 -2.69
C PHE A 5 11.61 -15.82 -2.67
N VAL A 6 11.43 -16.72 -3.65
CA VAL A 6 10.32 -17.69 -3.63
C VAL A 6 10.43 -18.62 -2.42
N ILE A 7 11.64 -19.06 -2.09
CA ILE A 7 11.90 -19.91 -0.93
C ILE A 7 11.74 -19.13 0.38
N LEU A 8 12.24 -17.88 0.46
CA LEU A 8 12.12 -17.06 1.66
C LEU A 8 10.67 -16.64 1.92
N ARG A 9 9.92 -16.25 0.88
CA ARG A 9 8.49 -15.93 0.96
C ARG A 9 7.66 -17.16 1.30
N GLY A 10 7.98 -18.32 0.71
CA GLY A 10 7.37 -19.60 1.07
C GLY A 10 7.64 -20.00 2.53
N SER A 11 8.88 -19.78 3.02
CA SER A 11 9.28 -20.13 4.39
C SER A 11 8.64 -19.22 5.44
N ILE A 12 8.55 -17.91 5.19
CA ILE A 12 7.89 -16.95 6.09
C ILE A 12 6.37 -17.20 6.12
N ASN A 13 5.76 -17.48 4.97
CA ASN A 13 4.33 -17.78 4.87
C ASN A 13 3.98 -19.12 5.54
N HIS A 14 4.86 -20.12 5.43
CA HIS A 14 4.71 -21.41 6.10
C HIS A 14 4.87 -21.31 7.63
N LEU A 15 5.75 -20.43 8.13
CA LEU A 15 5.94 -20.22 9.57
C LEU A 15 4.75 -19.50 10.24
N LEU A 16 4.06 -18.62 9.50
CA LEU A 16 2.93 -17.85 10.03
C LEU A 16 1.58 -18.56 9.93
N ARG A 17 1.47 -19.70 9.23
CA ARG A 17 0.23 -20.48 9.03
C ARG A 17 -0.98 -19.63 8.60
N ILE A 18 -0.72 -18.48 7.96
CA ILE A 18 -1.71 -17.59 7.38
C ILE A 18 -1.15 -17.16 6.02
N GLU A 19 -1.03 -18.11 5.10
CA GLU A 19 -0.37 -17.95 3.79
C GLU A 19 -1.02 -16.89 2.88
N TRP A 20 -2.18 -16.38 3.27
CA TRP A 20 -3.08 -15.61 2.43
C TRP A 20 -3.50 -14.26 3.05
N LEU A 21 -3.14 -13.98 4.31
CA LEU A 21 -3.40 -12.67 4.93
C LEU A 21 -2.29 -11.70 4.55
N ASP A 22 -2.44 -11.10 3.37
CA ASP A 22 -1.51 -10.10 2.84
C ASP A 22 -1.77 -8.75 3.53
N ILE A 23 -0.92 -8.38 4.50
CA ILE A 23 -0.99 -7.05 5.14
C ILE A 23 -0.08 -6.11 4.35
N ASP A 24 -0.69 -5.26 3.53
CA ASP A 24 0.03 -4.31 2.67
C ASP A 24 0.07 -2.93 3.32
N LEU A 25 1.26 -2.50 3.77
CA LEU A 25 1.45 -1.20 4.40
C LEU A 25 1.60 -0.06 3.37
N ILE A 26 1.91 -0.37 2.11
CA ILE A 26 2.19 0.66 1.08
C ILE A 26 1.01 1.63 0.91
N PRO A 27 -0.26 1.17 0.80
CA PRO A 27 -1.42 2.06 0.71
C PRO A 27 -1.55 3.01 1.89
N ILE A 28 -1.18 2.56 3.09
CA ILE A 28 -1.23 3.37 4.33
C ILE A 28 -0.26 4.54 4.21
N PHE A 29 0.98 4.29 3.80
CA PHE A 29 1.98 5.34 3.59
C PHE A 29 1.58 6.31 2.46
N LEU A 30 1.02 5.80 1.37
CA LEU A 30 0.57 6.64 0.26
C LEU A 30 -0.54 7.60 0.67
N ILE A 31 -1.57 7.09 1.35
CA ILE A 31 -2.69 7.91 1.81
C ILE A 31 -2.24 8.88 2.89
N TYR A 32 -1.32 8.47 3.77
CA TYR A 32 -0.69 9.38 4.74
C TYR A 32 0.00 10.57 4.06
N LEU A 33 0.81 10.30 3.03
CA LEU A 33 1.52 11.36 2.30
C LEU A 33 0.55 12.31 1.59
N ILE A 34 -0.52 11.79 0.97
CA ILE A 34 -1.56 12.63 0.35
C ILE A 34 -2.29 13.47 1.41
N ALA A 35 -2.62 12.88 2.57
CA ALA A 35 -3.27 13.58 3.69
C ALA A 35 -2.40 14.70 4.27
N LYS A 36 -1.08 14.67 4.02
CA LYS A 36 -0.12 15.69 4.43
C LYS A 36 0.38 16.58 3.28
N ASP A 37 -0.37 16.62 2.17
CA ASP A 37 -0.07 17.42 0.97
C ASP A 37 1.29 17.12 0.31
N GLN A 38 1.86 15.94 0.57
CA GLN A 38 3.12 15.50 -0.02
C GLN A 38 2.88 14.70 -1.32
N ASN A 39 2.09 15.26 -2.24
CA ASN A 39 1.63 14.57 -3.45
C ASN A 39 2.80 14.08 -4.33
N PHE A 40 3.85 14.87 -4.46
CA PHE A 40 5.05 14.47 -5.21
C PHE A 40 5.73 13.24 -4.59
N LYS A 41 5.93 13.25 -3.26
CA LYS A 41 6.52 12.11 -2.54
C LYS A 41 5.62 10.87 -2.62
N ALA A 42 4.29 11.04 -2.53
CA ALA A 42 3.34 9.96 -2.71
C ALA A 42 3.43 9.35 -4.11
N GLY A 43 3.51 10.19 -5.14
CA GLY A 43 3.66 9.76 -6.54
C GLY A 43 4.94 8.98 -6.76
N CYS A 44 6.09 9.50 -6.31
CA CYS A 44 7.36 8.80 -6.36
C CYS A 44 7.30 7.46 -5.62
N LEU A 45 6.75 7.42 -4.40
CA LEU A 45 6.64 6.19 -3.63
C LEU A 45 5.77 5.15 -4.35
N ALA A 46 4.61 5.55 -4.89
CA ALA A 46 3.73 4.65 -5.63
C ALA A 46 4.42 4.08 -6.87
N PHE A 47 5.16 4.93 -7.60
CA PHE A 47 5.91 4.52 -8.77
C PHE A 47 7.04 3.55 -8.43
N PHE A 48 7.89 3.87 -7.45
CA PHE A 48 9.00 2.99 -7.04
C PHE A 48 8.51 1.67 -6.44
N MET A 49 7.50 1.72 -5.57
CA MET A 49 6.92 0.50 -5.00
C MET A 49 6.23 -0.34 -6.07
N GLY A 50 5.57 0.30 -7.03
CA GLY A 50 4.99 -0.35 -8.20
C GLY A 50 6.05 -1.08 -9.04
N ILE A 51 7.16 -0.41 -9.37
CA ILE A 51 8.28 -1.01 -10.13
C ILE A 51 8.89 -2.17 -9.35
N LEU A 52 9.10 -1.98 -8.04
CA LEU A 52 9.65 -3.02 -7.19
C LEU A 52 8.73 -4.24 -7.17
N THR A 53 7.41 -4.02 -7.08
CA THR A 53 6.42 -5.09 -7.15
C THR A 53 6.43 -5.76 -8.51
N ASP A 54 6.56 -5.01 -9.61
CA ASP A 54 6.63 -5.57 -10.96
C ASP A 54 7.88 -6.43 -11.17
N ILE A 55 9.05 -5.98 -10.70
CA ILE A 55 10.31 -6.74 -10.81
C ILE A 55 10.26 -8.03 -10.00
N LEU A 56 9.68 -7.96 -8.80
CA LEU A 56 9.59 -9.09 -7.87
C LEU A 56 8.41 -10.03 -8.18
N ALA A 57 7.44 -9.58 -8.97
CA ALA A 57 6.29 -10.39 -9.33
C ALA A 57 6.73 -11.56 -10.23
N PRO A 58 6.12 -12.74 -10.07
CA PRO A 58 6.35 -13.87 -10.98
C PRO A 58 5.86 -13.58 -12.41
N CYS A 59 5.10 -12.50 -12.63
CA CYS A 59 4.68 -12.03 -13.94
C CYS A 59 5.09 -10.56 -14.11
N GLN A 60 6.20 -10.33 -14.80
CA GLN A 60 6.76 -9.00 -15.09
C GLN A 60 6.01 -8.33 -16.24
N LEU A 61 4.81 -7.81 -15.96
CA LEU A 61 4.00 -7.11 -16.96
C LEU A 61 4.03 -5.57 -16.80
N GLY A 62 4.68 -5.03 -15.77
CA GLY A 62 4.67 -3.58 -15.49
C GLY A 62 3.30 -3.06 -15.01
N LEU A 63 2.37 -3.97 -14.71
CA LEU A 63 0.96 -3.65 -14.43
C LEU A 63 0.78 -3.10 -13.01
N PHE A 64 1.65 -3.45 -12.06
CA PHE A 64 1.57 -2.93 -10.70
C PHE A 64 1.96 -1.46 -10.64
N THR A 65 3.02 -1.03 -11.33
CA THR A 65 3.37 0.39 -11.44
C THR A 65 2.20 1.21 -11.95
N PHE A 66 1.57 0.76 -13.03
CA PHE A 66 0.40 1.42 -13.57
C PHE A 66 -0.77 1.45 -12.56
N ALA A 67 -1.06 0.33 -11.90
CA ALA A 67 -2.14 0.24 -10.93
C ALA A 67 -1.96 1.19 -9.75
N TYR A 68 -0.79 1.17 -9.11
CA TYR A 68 -0.52 2.01 -7.94
C TYR A 68 -0.59 3.49 -8.31
N SER A 69 -0.03 3.89 -9.44
CA SER A 69 -0.12 5.28 -9.93
C SER A 69 -1.55 5.68 -10.30
N ALA A 70 -2.32 4.82 -10.98
CA ALA A 70 -3.70 5.11 -11.37
C ALA A 70 -4.64 5.24 -10.17
N ILE A 71 -4.53 4.32 -9.20
CA ILE A 71 -5.32 4.37 -7.96
C ILE A 71 -4.95 5.63 -7.16
N LEU A 72 -3.66 5.95 -7.05
CA LEU A 72 -3.20 7.16 -6.37
C LEU A 72 -3.74 8.43 -7.03
N LEU A 73 -3.72 8.49 -8.36
CA LEU A 73 -4.28 9.62 -9.11
C LEU A 73 -5.77 9.77 -8.86
N GLY A 74 -6.52 8.67 -8.86
CA GLY A 74 -7.95 8.64 -8.53
C GLY A 74 -8.21 9.17 -7.12
N ILE A 75 -7.47 8.70 -6.13
CA ILE A 75 -7.57 9.18 -4.73
C ILE A 75 -7.24 10.67 -4.63
N ASN A 76 -6.19 11.12 -5.30
CA ASN A 76 -5.80 12.52 -5.29
C ASN A 76 -6.88 13.42 -5.93
N HIS A 77 -7.60 12.92 -6.94
CA HIS A 77 -8.75 13.63 -7.50
C HIS A 77 -9.93 13.66 -6.52
N CYS A 78 -10.21 12.54 -5.85
CA CYS A 78 -11.27 12.43 -4.86
C CYS A 78 -10.99 13.22 -3.56
N ARG A 79 -9.75 13.64 -3.32
CA ARG A 79 -9.34 14.46 -2.16
C ARG A 79 -10.16 15.72 -1.99
N ARG A 80 -10.67 16.32 -3.08
CA ARG A 80 -11.51 17.52 -3.01
C ARG A 80 -12.87 17.24 -2.34
N PHE A 81 -13.34 16.00 -2.38
CA PHE A 81 -14.63 15.57 -1.84
C PHE A 81 -14.51 14.84 -0.48
N LEU A 82 -13.29 14.45 -0.10
CA LEU A 82 -13.02 13.60 1.06
C LEU A 82 -12.11 14.33 2.04
N ASP A 83 -12.59 14.53 3.28
CA ASP A 83 -11.75 15.09 4.34
C ASP A 83 -10.73 14.05 4.83
N LEU A 84 -9.51 14.13 4.28
CA LEU A 84 -8.40 13.25 4.60
C LEU A 84 -7.87 13.41 6.04
N ASN A 85 -8.20 14.52 6.71
CA ASN A 85 -7.78 14.73 8.09
C ASN A 85 -8.62 13.90 9.07
N ASN A 86 -9.81 13.46 8.63
CA ASN A 86 -10.63 12.55 9.40
C ASN A 86 -10.11 11.10 9.32
N ILE A 87 -9.93 10.48 10.48
CA ILE A 87 -9.46 9.10 10.63
C ILE A 87 -10.37 8.13 9.88
N LYS A 88 -11.70 8.35 9.92
CA LYS A 88 -12.68 7.49 9.23
C LYS A 88 -12.46 7.49 7.71
N THR A 89 -12.16 8.65 7.14
CA THR A 89 -11.89 8.82 5.71
C THR A 89 -10.60 8.13 5.31
N SER A 90 -9.55 8.22 6.14
CA SER A 90 -8.26 7.56 5.89
C SER A 90 -8.41 6.03 5.89
N ILE A 91 -9.16 5.47 6.84
CA ILE A 91 -9.51 4.04 6.91
C ILE A 91 -10.24 3.61 5.63
N LEU A 92 -11.27 4.37 5.23
CA LEU A 92 -12.07 4.10 4.02
C LEU A 92 -11.21 4.13 2.75
N LEU A 93 -10.32 5.12 2.63
CA LEU A 93 -9.43 5.25 1.48
C LEU A 93 -8.42 4.11 1.38
N VAL A 94 -7.87 3.65 2.51
CA VAL A 94 -6.97 2.48 2.52
C VAL A 94 -7.73 1.24 2.08
N ALA A 95 -8.96 1.06 2.58
CA ALA A 95 -9.81 -0.06 2.16
C ALA A 95 -10.11 0.00 0.65
N PHE A 96 -10.46 1.19 0.14
CA PHE A 96 -10.74 1.39 -1.28
C PHE A 96 -9.50 1.15 -2.15
N PHE A 97 -8.33 1.62 -1.73
CA PHE A 97 -7.07 1.37 -2.42
C PHE A 97 -6.82 -0.14 -2.56
N LEU A 98 -6.91 -0.88 -1.46
CA LEU A 98 -6.69 -2.33 -1.47
C LEU A 98 -7.74 -3.05 -2.31
N LEU A 99 -9.01 -2.64 -2.22
CA LEU A 99 -10.09 -3.20 -3.03
C LEU A 99 -9.83 -2.97 -4.52
N ALA A 100 -9.40 -1.77 -4.91
CA ALA A 100 -9.04 -1.45 -6.29
C ALA A 100 -7.83 -2.28 -6.77
N LYS A 101 -6.79 -2.43 -5.92
CA LYS A 101 -5.62 -3.29 -6.21
C LYS A 101 -6.06 -4.73 -6.49
N TRP A 102 -6.86 -5.32 -5.60
CA TRP A 102 -7.35 -6.69 -5.75
C TRP A 102 -8.30 -6.84 -6.95
N SER A 103 -9.17 -5.88 -7.20
CA SER A 103 -10.06 -5.88 -8.37
C SER A 103 -9.26 -5.86 -9.67
N PHE A 104 -8.24 -5.00 -9.76
CA PHE A 104 -7.34 -4.93 -10.90
C PHE A 104 -6.59 -6.25 -11.13
N LEU A 105 -6.10 -6.87 -10.06
CA LEU A 105 -5.44 -8.17 -10.13
C LEU A 105 -6.38 -9.27 -10.62
N LEU A 106 -7.60 -9.34 -10.10
CA LEU A 106 -8.61 -10.32 -10.52
C LEU A 106 -8.98 -10.15 -12.00
N ILE A 107 -9.07 -8.91 -12.49
CA ILE A 107 -9.32 -8.61 -13.90
C ILE A 107 -8.16 -9.12 -14.76
N ILE A 108 -6.92 -8.79 -14.42
CA ILE A 108 -5.73 -9.26 -15.16
C ILE A 108 -5.66 -10.78 -15.18
N MET A 109 -5.86 -11.43 -14.03
CA MET A 109 -5.86 -12.88 -13.94
C MET A 109 -6.93 -13.53 -14.81
N ARG A 110 -8.05 -12.84 -15.08
CA ARG A 110 -9.09 -13.33 -15.99
C ARG A 110 -8.69 -13.22 -17.46
N PHE A 111 -7.95 -12.17 -17.84
CA PHE A 111 -7.53 -11.93 -19.23
C PHE A 111 -6.30 -12.75 -19.63
N PHE A 112 -5.37 -12.98 -18.70
CA PHE A 112 -4.23 -13.87 -18.95
C PHE A 112 -4.61 -15.31 -18.59
N PRO A 113 -4.32 -16.32 -19.43
CA PRO A 113 -4.70 -17.72 -19.19
C PRO A 113 -3.80 -18.37 -18.13
N ILE A 114 -3.64 -17.74 -16.98
CA ILE A 114 -2.98 -18.28 -15.79
C ILE A 114 -4.06 -19.07 -15.02
N ARG A 115 -4.60 -20.10 -15.69
CA ARG A 115 -5.81 -20.85 -15.29
C ARG A 115 -5.66 -21.63 -13.97
N GLN A 116 -4.43 -21.73 -13.44
CA GLN A 116 -4.08 -22.53 -12.27
C GLN A 116 -4.20 -21.77 -10.93
N PHE A 117 -4.22 -20.43 -10.93
CA PHE A 117 -4.21 -19.63 -9.69
C PHE A 117 -5.60 -19.13 -9.24
N ILE A 118 -6.57 -19.04 -10.15
CA ILE A 118 -7.90 -18.47 -9.88
C ILE A 118 -8.72 -19.30 -8.90
N SER A 119 -8.52 -20.62 -8.85
CA SER A 119 -9.33 -21.53 -8.03
C SER A 119 -9.00 -21.50 -6.54
N LEU A 120 -7.97 -20.78 -6.10
CA LEU A 120 -7.37 -20.92 -4.76
C LEU A 120 -7.43 -19.67 -3.88
N ILE A 121 -7.89 -18.50 -4.37
CA ILE A 121 -7.97 -17.29 -3.55
C ILE A 121 -9.35 -17.20 -2.88
N PRO A 122 -9.49 -17.47 -1.57
CA PRO A 122 -10.75 -17.26 -0.87
C PRO A 122 -11.05 -15.76 -0.74
N PHE A 123 -12.12 -15.29 -1.40
CA PHE A 123 -12.61 -13.90 -1.30
C PHE A 123 -12.76 -13.41 0.15
N ILE A 124 -13.21 -14.30 1.04
CA ILE A 124 -13.37 -14.01 2.47
C ILE A 124 -12.04 -13.54 3.07
N LEU A 125 -10.93 -14.16 2.68
CA LEU A 125 -9.65 -13.85 3.30
C LEU A 125 -9.02 -12.57 2.74
N VAL A 126 -9.23 -12.28 1.46
CA VAL A 126 -8.92 -10.97 0.88
C VAL A 126 -9.68 -9.89 1.64
N PHE A 127 -10.97 -10.10 1.91
CA PHE A 127 -11.78 -9.16 2.67
C PHE A 127 -11.27 -8.97 4.11
N VAL A 128 -10.93 -10.06 4.80
CA VAL A 128 -10.33 -10.00 6.15
C VAL A 128 -8.99 -9.26 6.15
N SER A 129 -8.13 -9.49 5.16
CA SER A 129 -6.85 -8.76 4.99
C SER A 129 -7.09 -7.26 4.80
N ILE A 130 -8.05 -6.87 3.95
CA ILE A 130 -8.41 -5.47 3.72
C ILE A 130 -8.88 -4.84 5.03
N LEU A 131 -9.75 -5.52 5.78
CA LEU A 131 -10.27 -5.03 7.06
C LEU A 131 -9.17 -4.84 8.09
N ILE A 132 -8.31 -5.85 8.28
CA ILE A 132 -7.20 -5.78 9.25
C ILE A 132 -6.25 -4.64 8.88
N THR A 133 -5.85 -4.55 7.62
CA THR A 133 -4.92 -3.51 7.15
C THR A 133 -5.53 -2.10 7.30
N SER A 134 -6.80 -1.95 6.94
CA SER A 134 -7.55 -0.70 7.12
C SER A 134 -7.68 -0.32 8.60
N LEU A 135 -7.87 -1.29 9.50
CA LEU A 135 -7.97 -1.04 10.94
C LEU A 135 -6.61 -0.68 11.59
N ILE A 136 -5.49 -1.15 11.04
CA ILE A 136 -4.14 -0.77 11.50
C ILE A 136 -3.78 0.66 11.08
N THR A 137 -4.40 1.19 10.02
CA THR A 137 -4.19 2.55 9.48
C THR A 137 -4.13 3.66 10.55
N PRO A 138 -5.13 3.83 11.44
CA PRO A 138 -5.10 4.88 12.46
C PRO A 138 -3.88 4.78 13.39
N PHE A 139 -3.48 3.58 13.76
CA PHE A 139 -2.33 3.36 14.64
C PHE A 139 -1.03 3.78 13.95
N LEU A 140 -0.86 3.40 12.68
CA LEU A 140 0.27 3.83 11.86
C LEU A 140 0.27 5.35 11.63
N PHE A 141 -0.88 5.96 11.36
CA PHE A 141 -1.01 7.42 11.19
C PHE A 141 -0.60 8.18 12.45
N TYR A 142 -1.00 7.69 13.62
CA TYR A 142 -0.61 8.26 14.90
C TYR A 142 0.91 8.20 15.09
N PHE A 143 1.51 7.03 14.85
CA PHE A 143 2.96 6.84 14.95
C PHE A 143 3.74 7.74 14.00
N LEU A 144 3.29 7.86 12.74
CA LEU A 144 3.92 8.71 11.73
C LEU A 144 3.80 10.20 12.08
N ASN A 145 2.67 10.63 12.63
CA ASN A 145 2.52 11.99 13.13
C ASN A 145 3.47 12.29 14.30
N LEU A 146 3.67 11.34 15.21
CA LEU A 146 4.63 11.49 16.31
C LEU A 146 6.07 11.62 15.80
N LEU A 147 6.46 10.80 14.83
CA LEU A 147 7.78 10.88 14.20
C LEU A 147 8.02 12.21 13.50
N ARG A 148 7.03 12.68 12.72
CA ARG A 148 7.11 13.99 12.06
C ARG A 148 7.20 15.14 13.05
N GLY A 149 6.48 15.07 14.17
CA GLY A 149 6.55 16.06 15.24
C GLY A 149 7.96 16.19 15.83
N LYS A 150 8.62 15.05 16.08
CA LYS A 150 10.02 15.02 16.53
C LYS A 150 10.99 15.57 15.49
N GLU A 151 10.83 15.20 14.24
CA GLU A 151 11.69 15.69 13.14
C GLU A 151 11.61 17.22 13.01
N SER A 152 10.41 17.80 13.11
CA SER A 152 10.23 19.25 13.07
C SER A 152 10.88 19.96 14.25
N GLN A 153 10.89 19.37 15.44
CA GLN A 153 11.56 19.93 16.62
C GLN A 153 13.09 19.86 16.50
N GLU A 154 13.62 18.77 15.96
CA GLU A 154 15.06 18.61 15.76
C GLU A 154 15.61 19.61 14.72
N HIS A 155 14.89 19.83 13.62
CA HIS A 155 15.27 20.83 12.61
C HIS A 155 15.18 22.27 13.15
N ALA A 156 14.17 22.58 13.96
CA ALA A 156 14.06 23.88 14.62
C ALA A 156 15.21 24.12 15.62
N GLN A 157 15.61 23.09 16.38
CA GLN A 157 16.69 23.19 17.34
C GLN A 157 18.08 23.28 16.66
N LYS A 158 18.30 22.57 15.55
CA LYS A 158 19.51 22.73 14.72
C LYS A 158 19.60 24.10 14.04
N GLY A 159 18.47 24.64 13.58
CA GLY A 159 18.42 26.00 13.02
C GLY A 159 18.73 27.08 14.05
N ALA A 160 18.28 26.93 15.30
CA ALA A 160 18.55 27.87 16.38
C ALA A 160 19.99 27.84 16.91
N LEU A 161 20.70 26.71 16.77
CA LEU A 161 22.12 26.56 17.14
C LEU A 161 23.09 27.02 16.04
N ALA A 162 22.58 27.32 14.84
CA ALA A 162 23.35 27.78 13.69
C ALA A 162 23.29 29.30 13.47
N VAL A 163 22.66 30.04 14.39
CA VAL A 163 22.58 31.52 14.45
C VAL A 163 23.34 32.00 15.68
#